data_AF-A0A8T4T3G4-F1
#
_entry.id   AF-A0A8T4T3G4-F1
#
_cell.length_a   1.000
_cell.length_b   1.000
_cell.length_c   1.000
_cell.angle_alpha   90.00
_cell.angle_beta   90.00
_cell.angle_gamma   90.00
#
_symmetry.space_group_name_H-M   'P 1'
#
loop_
_entity.id
_entity.type
_entity.pdbx_description
1 polymer ?
#
loop_
_entity_poly.entity_id
_entity_poly.type
_entity_poly.pdbx_seq_one_letter_code
_entity_poly.pdbx_strand_id
1 'polypeptide(L)'
;MLKAGSVRIRIITNIKKEKKERTKFWDAVEKGEKIKSRHPELVLTPKTFSKVFSPERIRLIFTIRNEKIHSISGLAKELERPFESVDRDIKYLEGLGLIKLRKKEKAKIPIVERRFNFIL
;
A
#
# COMPACT_ATOMS: atom_id res chain seq x y z
N MET A 1 2.83 -3.84 19.45
CA MET A 1 2.24 -2.59 18.93
C MET A 1 2.83 -2.29 17.56
N LEU A 2 2.04 -1.94 16.55
CA LEU A 2 2.60 -1.53 15.25
C LEU A 2 3.17 -0.11 15.35
N LYS A 3 4.38 0.09 14.83
CA LYS A 3 5.02 1.42 14.79
C LYS A 3 4.17 2.40 13.98
N ALA A 4 4.18 3.67 14.39
CA ALA A 4 3.62 4.77 13.60
C ALA A 4 4.09 4.67 12.14
N GLY A 5 3.16 4.81 11.20
CA GLY A 5 3.44 4.64 9.76
C GLY A 5 3.29 3.22 9.20
N SER A 6 2.81 2.22 9.94
CA SER A 6 2.59 0.87 9.38
C SER A 6 1.18 0.71 8.77
N VAL A 7 1.05 0.00 7.65
CA VAL A 7 -0.25 -0.47 7.10
C VAL A 7 -0.37 -1.97 7.33
N ARG A 8 -1.51 -2.41 7.86
CA ARG A 8 -1.86 -3.83 7.89
C ARG A 8 -2.55 -4.22 6.59
N ILE A 9 -2.05 -5.23 5.91
CA ILE A 9 -2.69 -5.81 4.73
C ILE A 9 -3.35 -7.11 5.19
N ARG A 10 -4.68 -7.18 5.09
CA ARG A 10 -5.45 -8.35 5.51
C ARG A 10 -6.15 -8.96 4.30
N ILE A 11 -5.93 -10.25 4.09
CA ILE A 11 -6.57 -10.98 3.00
C ILE A 11 -7.81 -11.68 3.56
N ILE A 12 -8.96 -11.49 2.94
CA ILE A 12 -10.24 -12.05 3.40
C ILE A 12 -10.93 -12.86 2.30
N THR A 13 -11.56 -13.96 2.68
CA THR A 13 -12.34 -14.80 1.76
C THR A 13 -13.85 -14.53 1.86
N ASN A 14 -14.33 -14.04 3.01
CA ASN A 14 -15.75 -13.79 3.25
C ASN A 14 -16.08 -12.29 3.33
N ILE A 15 -16.40 -11.71 2.18
CA ILE A 15 -16.76 -10.29 2.04
C ILE A 15 -18.04 -9.95 2.81
N LYS A 16 -19.02 -10.87 2.87
CA LYS A 16 -20.30 -10.64 3.57
C LYS A 16 -20.06 -10.46 5.07
N LYS A 17 -19.23 -11.32 5.67
CA LYS A 17 -18.84 -11.23 7.08
C LYS A 17 -18.11 -9.91 7.35
N GLU A 18 -17.14 -9.55 6.51
CA GLU A 18 -16.40 -8.28 6.66
C GLU A 18 -17.33 -7.06 6.60
N LYS A 19 -18.27 -7.04 5.64
CA LYS A 19 -19.23 -5.93 5.51
C LYS A 19 -20.10 -5.81 6.78
N LYS A 20 -20.56 -6.94 7.32
CA LYS A 20 -21.35 -6.96 8.56
C LYS A 20 -20.54 -6.43 9.76
N GLU A 21 -19.29 -6.85 9.90
CA GLU A 21 -18.40 -6.37 10.97
C GLU A 21 -18.09 -4.88 10.85
N ARG A 22 -17.88 -4.37 9.63
CA ARG A 22 -17.69 -2.94 9.39
C ARG A 22 -18.93 -2.11 9.66
N THR A 23 -20.12 -2.62 9.31
CA THR A 23 -21.39 -1.93 9.61
C THR A 23 -21.54 -1.75 11.12
N LYS A 24 -21.39 -2.85 11.88
CA LYS A 24 -21.43 -2.80 13.36
C LYS A 24 -20.42 -1.83 13.96
N PHE A 25 -19.22 -1.75 13.38
CA PHE A 25 -18.20 -0.81 13.83
C PHE A 25 -18.67 0.64 13.65
N TRP A 26 -19.22 0.99 12.48
CA TRP A 26 -19.74 2.33 12.24
C TRP A 26 -20.96 2.66 13.09
N ASP A 27 -21.87 1.71 13.30
CA ASP A 27 -23.00 1.90 14.21
C ASP A 27 -22.54 2.26 15.64
N ALA A 28 -21.44 1.64 16.11
CA ALA A 28 -20.85 1.95 17.42
C ALA A 28 -20.16 3.33 17.43
N VAL A 29 -19.53 3.74 16.31
CA VAL A 29 -18.95 5.09 16.14
C VAL A 29 -20.05 6.15 16.29
N GLU A 30 -21.17 5.97 15.58
CA GLU A 30 -22.29 6.91 15.57
C GLU A 30 -22.94 7.06 16.95
N LYS A 31 -22.94 6.00 17.76
CA LYS A 31 -23.44 6.00 19.15
C LYS A 31 -22.46 6.59 20.15
N GLY A 32 -21.25 7.00 19.73
CA GLY A 32 -20.23 7.54 20.63
C GLY A 32 -19.59 6.50 21.55
N GLU A 33 -19.66 5.21 21.20
CA GLU A 33 -19.03 4.16 21.97
C GLU A 33 -17.49 4.29 21.92
N LYS A 34 -16.81 3.93 23.02
CA LYS A 34 -15.34 3.92 23.05
C LYS A 34 -14.80 2.79 22.18
N ILE A 35 -14.18 3.14 21.07
CA ILE A 35 -13.56 2.22 20.13
C ILE A 35 -12.05 2.26 20.24
N LYS A 36 -11.40 1.08 20.24
CA LYS A 36 -9.94 0.98 20.21
C LYS A 36 -9.41 1.57 18.90
N SER A 37 -8.37 2.40 18.97
CA SER A 37 -7.68 2.90 17.79
C SER A 37 -7.24 1.73 16.89
N ARG A 38 -7.66 1.78 15.63
CA ARG A 38 -7.22 0.83 14.61
C ARG A 38 -6.07 1.42 13.82
N HIS A 39 -5.11 0.56 13.48
CA HIS A 39 -4.09 0.93 12.50
C HIS A 39 -4.73 1.02 11.10
N PRO A 40 -4.15 1.79 10.17
CA PRO A 40 -4.59 1.80 8.78
C PRO A 40 -4.55 0.38 8.20
N GLU A 41 -5.68 -0.07 7.66
CA GLU A 41 -5.86 -1.42 7.13
C GLU A 41 -6.27 -1.40 5.66
N LEU A 42 -5.52 -2.13 4.83
CA LEU A 42 -5.90 -2.48 3.47
C LEU A 42 -6.49 -3.89 3.50
N VAL A 43 -7.80 -4.00 3.28
CA VAL A 43 -8.51 -5.29 3.27
C VAL A 43 -8.76 -5.69 1.82
N LEU A 44 -8.24 -6.85 1.43
CA LEU A 44 -8.27 -7.33 0.05
C LEU A 44 -8.83 -8.76 -0.01
N THR A 45 -9.44 -9.13 -1.12
CA THR A 45 -9.67 -10.55 -1.43
C THR A 45 -8.41 -11.19 -1.99
N PRO A 46 -8.26 -12.53 -2.01
CA PRO A 46 -7.13 -13.18 -2.69
C PRO A 46 -6.98 -12.73 -4.16
N LYS A 47 -8.10 -12.61 -4.88
CA LYS A 47 -8.12 -12.14 -6.27
C LYS A 47 -7.66 -10.68 -6.41
N THR A 48 -8.05 -9.81 -5.49
CA THR A 48 -7.60 -8.42 -5.51
C THR A 48 -6.14 -8.31 -5.09
N PHE A 49 -5.71 -9.12 -4.11
CA PHE A 49 -4.33 -9.16 -3.65
C PHE A 49 -3.36 -9.49 -4.78
N SER A 50 -3.62 -10.56 -5.55
CA SER A 50 -2.76 -10.95 -6.68
C SER A 50 -2.72 -9.90 -7.80
N LYS A 51 -3.81 -9.13 -7.97
CA LYS A 51 -3.85 -8.01 -8.91
C LYS A 51 -3.06 -6.79 -8.44
N VAL A 52 -3.07 -6.52 -7.14
CA VAL A 52 -2.36 -5.38 -6.55
C VAL A 52 -0.87 -5.67 -6.49
N PHE A 53 -0.49 -6.84 -5.98
CA PHE A 53 0.88 -7.27 -5.73
C PHE A 53 1.36 -8.26 -6.79
N SER A 54 1.40 -7.81 -8.04
CA SER A 54 2.06 -8.58 -9.11
C SER A 54 3.56 -8.75 -8.80
N PRO A 55 4.24 -9.77 -9.37
CA PRO A 55 5.68 -9.98 -9.16
C PRO A 55 6.50 -8.71 -9.42
N GLU A 56 6.20 -8.00 -10.51
CA GLU A 56 6.88 -6.76 -10.89
C GLU A 56 6.65 -5.60 -9.92
N ARG A 57 5.46 -5.49 -9.32
CA ARG A 57 5.21 -4.47 -8.29
C ARG A 57 5.86 -4.81 -6.97
N ILE A 58 5.97 -6.09 -6.64
CA ILE A 58 6.73 -6.54 -5.47
C ILE A 58 8.22 -6.22 -5.67
N ARG A 59 8.78 -6.53 -6.84
CA ARG A 59 10.17 -6.19 -7.20
C ARG A 59 10.40 -4.68 -7.09
N LEU A 60 9.52 -3.88 -7.68
CA LEU A 60 9.55 -2.42 -7.60
C LEU A 60 9.55 -1.90 -6.14
N ILE A 61 8.65 -2.41 -5.30
CA ILE A 61 8.56 -2.03 -3.88
C ILE A 61 9.85 -2.41 -3.14
N PHE A 62 10.42 -3.58 -3.43
CA PHE A 62 11.64 -4.06 -2.82
C PHE A 62 12.85 -3.19 -3.24
N THR A 63 12.97 -2.88 -4.53
CA THR A 63 14.02 -1.99 -5.05
C THR A 63 13.95 -0.62 -4.40
N ILE A 64 12.77 0.02 -4.28
CA ILE A 64 12.65 1.33 -3.62
C ILE A 64 13.08 1.28 -2.14
N ARG A 65 12.92 0.14 -1.46
CA ARG A 65 13.26 0.00 -0.04
C ARG A 65 14.75 -0.23 0.20
N ASN A 66 15.41 -0.96 -0.68
CA ASN A 66 16.78 -1.41 -0.47
C ASN A 66 17.79 -0.55 -1.24
N GLU A 67 17.40 0.01 -2.38
CA GLU A 67 18.26 0.81 -3.24
C GLU A 67 18.04 2.30 -3.05
N LYS A 68 19.10 3.08 -3.32
CA LYS A 68 19.05 4.54 -3.25
C LYS A 68 18.46 5.14 -4.53
N ILE A 69 17.13 5.11 -4.61
CA ILE A 69 16.40 5.63 -5.78
C ILE A 69 16.19 7.15 -5.67
N HIS A 70 16.60 7.87 -6.72
CA HIS A 70 16.53 9.34 -6.78
C HIS A 70 15.47 9.90 -7.73
N SER A 71 14.82 9.05 -8.52
CA SER A 71 13.77 9.44 -9.46
C SER A 71 13.06 8.21 -10.02
N ILE A 72 11.88 8.41 -10.64
CA ILE A 72 11.18 7.34 -11.36
C ILE A 72 12.01 6.83 -12.56
N SER A 73 12.73 7.71 -13.25
CA SER A 73 13.61 7.30 -14.35
C SER A 73 14.82 6.49 -13.86
N GLY A 74 15.40 6.84 -12.71
CA GLY A 74 16.44 6.03 -12.06
C GLY A 74 15.92 4.64 -11.66
N LEU A 75 14.71 4.57 -11.11
CA LEU A 75 14.05 3.30 -10.78
C LEU A 75 13.81 2.43 -12.01
N ALA A 76 13.40 3.04 -13.13
CA ALA A 76 13.18 2.31 -14.37
C ALA A 76 14.46 1.69 -14.92
N LYS A 77 15.59 2.42 -14.83
CA LYS A 77 16.92 1.89 -15.19
C LYS A 77 17.32 0.73 -14.27
N GLU A 78 17.17 0.89 -12.96
CA GLU A 78 17.51 -0.15 -11.98
C GLU A 78 16.69 -1.44 -12.16
N LEU A 79 15.41 -1.30 -12.51
CA LEU A 79 14.54 -2.44 -12.76
C LEU A 79 14.69 -3.03 -14.17
N GLU A 80 15.46 -2.39 -15.04
CA GLU A 80 15.57 -2.72 -16.48
C GLU A 80 14.19 -2.77 -17.17
N ARG A 81 13.33 -1.78 -16.87
CA ARG A 81 11.95 -1.72 -17.36
C ARG A 81 11.64 -0.40 -18.07
N PRO A 82 10.69 -0.38 -19.03
CA PRO A 82 10.23 0.85 -19.64
C PRO A 82 9.69 1.85 -18.60
N PHE A 83 10.04 3.12 -18.77
CA PHE A 83 9.66 4.20 -17.86
C PHE A 83 8.14 4.27 -17.65
N GLU A 84 7.36 4.15 -18.72
CA GLU A 84 5.89 4.24 -18.72
C GLU A 84 5.25 3.13 -17.88
N SER A 85 5.85 1.94 -17.90
CA SER A 85 5.41 0.79 -17.11
C SER A 85 5.66 1.05 -15.61
N VAL A 86 6.84 1.57 -15.28
CA VAL A 86 7.21 1.90 -13.90
C VAL A 86 6.40 3.06 -13.37
N ASP A 87 6.22 4.14 -14.14
CA ASP A 87 5.40 5.29 -13.75
C ASP A 87 3.93 4.89 -13.52
N ARG A 88 3.38 4.00 -14.35
CA ARG A 88 2.03 3.45 -14.16
C ARG A 88 1.91 2.65 -12.86
N ASP A 89 2.88 1.78 -12.58
CA ASP A 89 2.89 1.01 -11.33
C ASP A 89 3.05 1.91 -10.10
N ILE A 90 3.91 2.93 -10.18
CA ILE A 90 4.09 3.95 -9.13
C ILE A 90 2.77 4.68 -8.86
N LYS A 91 2.11 5.22 -9.88
CA LYS A 91 0.84 5.94 -9.74
C LYS A 91 -0.25 5.04 -9.15
N TYR A 92 -0.30 3.79 -9.58
CA TYR A 92 -1.25 2.81 -9.06
C TYR A 92 -1.01 2.55 -7.56
N LEU A 93 0.23 2.28 -7.16
CA LEU A 93 0.58 2.02 -5.76
C LEU A 93 0.49 3.28 -4.87
N GLU A 94 0.72 4.47 -5.45
CA GLU A 94 0.49 5.76 -4.79
C GLU A 94 -1.00 5.99 -4.51
N GLY A 95 -1.88 5.68 -5.47
CA GLY A 95 -3.33 5.74 -5.29
C GLY A 95 -3.84 4.82 -4.17
N LEU A 96 -3.12 3.74 -3.87
CA LEU A 96 -3.39 2.84 -2.75
C LEU A 96 -2.71 3.27 -1.43
N GLY A 97 -1.91 4.35 -1.46
CA GLY A 97 -1.13 4.83 -0.31
C GLY A 97 0.00 3.90 0.12
N LEU A 98 0.43 2.99 -0.78
CA LEU A 98 1.55 2.05 -0.55
C LEU A 98 2.90 2.72 -0.87
N ILE A 99 2.91 3.65 -1.82
CA ILE A 99 4.04 4.50 -2.20
C ILE A 99 3.64 5.97 -2.05
N LYS A 100 4.60 6.85 -1.78
CA LYS A 100 4.44 8.29 -1.91
C LYS A 100 5.51 8.86 -2.83
N LEU A 101 5.16 9.90 -3.58
CA LEU A 101 6.13 10.70 -4.33
C LEU A 101 6.50 11.97 -3.56
N ARG A 102 7.77 12.09 -3.16
CA ARG A 102 8.32 13.36 -2.68
C ARG A 102 8.83 14.17 -3.85
N LYS A 103 8.40 15.44 -3.93
CA LYS A 103 8.97 16.41 -4.86
C LYS A 103 10.29 16.93 -4.26
N LYS A 104 11.39 16.77 -4.99
CA LYS A 104 12.66 17.42 -4.69
C LYS A 104 13.14 18.13 -5.95
N GLU A 105 13.18 19.46 -5.90
CA GLU A 105 13.51 20.32 -7.04
C GLU A 105 12.69 19.96 -8.29
N LYS A 106 13.33 19.36 -9.30
CA LYS A 106 12.72 18.94 -10.58
C LYS A 106 12.37 17.45 -10.65
N ALA A 107 12.63 16.67 -9.60
CA ALA A 107 12.45 15.21 -9.60
C ALA A 107 11.34 14.75 -8.63
N LYS A 108 10.65 13.66 -9.01
CA LYS A 108 9.73 12.91 -8.14
C LYS A 108 10.45 11.67 -7.63
N ILE A 109 10.64 11.60 -6.32
CA ILE A 109 11.34 10.51 -5.64
C ILE A 109 10.29 9.57 -5.04
N PRO A 110 10.23 8.29 -5.49
CA PRO A 110 9.33 7.31 -4.90
C PRO A 110 9.85 6.82 -3.55
N ILE A 111 8.95 6.75 -2.57
CA ILE A 111 9.28 6.33 -1.20
C ILE A 111 8.21 5.37 -0.70
N VAL A 112 8.66 4.25 -0.13
CA VAL A 112 7.80 3.34 0.63
C VAL A 112 7.90 3.73 2.10
N GLU A 113 7.10 4.70 2.53
CA GLU A 113 7.15 5.21 3.93
C GLU A 113 6.66 4.19 4.96
N ARG A 114 5.85 3.22 4.51
CA ARG A 114 5.10 2.35 5.41
C ARG A 114 5.64 0.93 5.40
N ARG A 115 5.80 0.33 6.58
CA ARG A 115 6.01 -1.12 6.72
C ARG A 115 4.69 -1.84 6.43
N PHE A 116 4.77 -2.87 5.60
CA PHE A 116 3.63 -3.74 5.29
C PHE A 116 3.69 -4.95 6.22
N ASN A 117 2.60 -5.20 6.94
CA ASN A 117 2.46 -6.43 7.71
C ASN A 117 1.27 -7.20 7.12
N PHE A 118 1.55 -8.39 6.60
CA PHE A 118 0.53 -9.27 6.04
C PHE A 118 -0.08 -10.10 7.16
N ILE A 119 -1.41 -10.15 7.20
CA ILE A 119 -2.17 -11.01 8.10
C ILE A 119 -3.06 -11.89 7.22
N LEU A 120 -2.89 -13.19 7.38
CA LEU A 120 -3.65 -14.24 6.72
C LEU A 120 -4.81 -14.69 7.61
#